data_AF-A0A4V1SSQ7-F1
#
_entry.id   AF-A0A4V1SSQ7-F1
#
_cell.length_a   1.000
_cell.length_b   1.000
_cell.length_c   1.000
_cell.angle_alpha   90.00
_cell.angle_beta   90.00
_cell.angle_gamma   90.00
#
_symmetry.space_group_name_H-M   'P 1'
#
loop_
_entity.id
_entity.type
_entity.pdbx_description
1 polymer ?
#
loop_
_entity_poly.entity_id
_entity_poly.type
_entity_poly.pdbx_seq_one_letter_code
_entity_poly.pdbx_strand_id
1 'polypeptide(L)'
;CIVMANSGSVSATLLSVTDTLPGHTTFVSGSIKSQGTVTSGMCNADGATEDDDASDGGEADGATGSFAGGVISVAIAAIAAGQTRTALFRTTID
;
A
#
# COMPACT_ATOMS: atom_id res chain seq x y z
N CYS A 1 -5.45 4.65 -5.69
CA CYS A 1 -4.15 4.56 -4.99
C CYS A 1 -4.13 5.56 -3.85
N ILE A 2 -3.30 5.31 -2.85
CA ILE A 2 -3.10 6.15 -1.68
C ILE A 2 -1.66 6.66 -1.72
N VAL A 3 -1.47 7.95 -1.50
CA VAL A 3 -0.15 8.59 -1.45
C VAL A 3 0.17 8.96 -0.01
N MET A 4 1.33 8.53 0.47
CA MET A 4 1.84 8.82 1.80
C MET A 4 3.11 9.67 1.66
N ALA A 5 3.05 10.92 2.10
CA ALA A 5 4.18 11.84 2.06
C ALA A 5 4.66 12.16 3.48
N ASN A 6 5.96 11.99 3.74
CA ASN A 6 6.58 12.47 4.96
C ASN A 6 7.22 13.84 4.71
N SER A 7 6.51 14.91 5.05
CA SER A 7 7.00 16.29 4.95
C SER A 7 7.85 16.73 6.15
N GLY A 8 8.05 15.85 7.13
CA GLY A 8 8.88 16.10 8.30
C GLY A 8 10.38 15.97 8.02
N SER A 9 11.18 16.31 9.04
CA SER A 9 12.64 16.22 9.00
C SER A 9 13.21 14.89 9.52
N VAL A 10 12.35 13.98 10.00
CA VAL A 10 12.72 12.68 10.55
C VAL A 10 11.91 11.58 9.88
N SER A 11 12.47 10.38 9.75
CA SER A 11 11.76 9.21 9.23
C SER A 11 10.51 8.91 10.06
N ALA A 12 9.36 8.78 9.38
CA ALA A 12 8.16 8.21 9.97
C ALA A 12 8.32 6.69 9.96
N THR A 13 8.01 6.02 11.05
CA THR A 13 8.19 4.56 11.21
C THR A 13 6.87 3.90 11.64
N LEU A 14 6.73 2.60 11.37
CA LEU A 14 5.57 1.79 11.75
C LEU A 14 4.24 2.34 11.18
N LEU A 15 4.24 2.67 9.89
CA LEU A 15 3.05 3.19 9.24
C LEU A 15 2.08 2.05 8.97
N SER A 16 0.79 2.31 9.21
CA SER A 16 -0.32 1.44 8.85
C SER A 16 -1.39 2.26 8.15
N VAL A 17 -1.74 1.84 6.93
CA VAL A 17 -2.78 2.46 6.11
C VAL A 17 -3.89 1.45 5.93
N THR A 18 -5.12 1.89 6.19
CA THR A 18 -6.33 1.08 6.02
C THR A 18 -7.32 1.79 5.11
N ASP A 19 -7.90 1.05 4.17
CA ASP A 19 -8.94 1.55 3.25
C ASP A 19 -10.10 0.57 3.21
N THR A 20 -11.30 1.04 3.55
CA THR A 20 -12.51 0.21 3.54
C THR A 20 -13.18 0.31 2.18
N LEU A 21 -13.30 -0.80 1.49
CA LEU A 21 -13.94 -0.85 0.18
C LEU A 21 -15.45 -0.57 0.31
N PRO A 22 -16.02 0.33 -0.51
CA PRO A 22 -17.46 0.53 -0.56
C PRO A 22 -18.21 -0.74 -0.94
N GLY A 23 -19.47 -0.85 -0.49
CA GLY A 23 -20.39 -1.83 -1.05
C GLY A 23 -20.51 -1.66 -2.56
N HIS A 24 -20.64 -2.77 -3.30
CA HIS A 24 -20.62 -2.84 -4.77
C HIS A 24 -19.25 -2.68 -5.43
N THR A 25 -18.19 -2.98 -4.69
CA THR A 25 -16.87 -3.17 -5.25
C THR A 25 -16.32 -4.54 -4.88
N THR A 26 -15.71 -5.21 -5.86
CA THR A 26 -15.05 -6.49 -5.67
C THR A 26 -13.54 -6.29 -5.74
N PHE A 27 -12.81 -6.68 -4.70
CA PHE A 27 -11.34 -6.62 -4.69
C PHE A 27 -10.72 -7.59 -5.70
N VAL A 28 -9.66 -7.14 -6.38
CA VAL A 28 -8.87 -7.98 -7.27
C VAL A 28 -7.67 -8.54 -6.48
N SER A 29 -7.72 -9.83 -6.14
CA SER A 29 -6.61 -10.51 -5.43
C SER A 29 -5.27 -10.39 -6.17
N GLY A 30 -4.17 -10.32 -5.40
CA GLY A 30 -2.81 -10.13 -5.93
C GLY A 30 -2.58 -8.78 -6.59
N SER A 31 -3.46 -7.79 -6.36
CA SER A 31 -3.32 -6.44 -6.93
C SER A 31 -2.68 -5.42 -5.99
N ILE A 32 -2.45 -5.78 -4.73
CA ILE A 32 -1.87 -4.86 -3.77
C ILE A 32 -0.40 -4.62 -4.15
N LYS A 33 -0.02 -3.35 -4.17
CA LYS A 33 1.37 -2.91 -4.33
C LYS A 33 1.69 -1.84 -3.29
N SER A 34 2.85 -1.92 -2.68
CA SER A 34 3.31 -0.95 -1.68
C SER A 34 4.65 -0.33 -2.07
N GLN A 35 5.04 0.72 -1.34
CA GLN A 35 6.31 1.43 -1.48
C GLN A 35 6.62 2.01 -2.88
N GLY A 36 5.63 2.09 -3.78
CA GLY A 36 5.80 2.69 -5.11
C GLY A 36 6.05 4.19 -5.07
N THR A 37 6.50 4.77 -6.17
CA THR A 37 6.83 6.19 -6.28
C THR A 37 5.69 7.03 -6.87
N VAL A 38 5.84 8.36 -6.85
CA VAL A 38 4.89 9.30 -7.47
C VAL A 38 5.63 10.15 -8.50
N THR A 39 5.11 10.22 -9.72
CA THR A 39 5.61 11.10 -10.78
C THR A 39 4.51 12.08 -11.18
N SER A 40 4.77 13.38 -11.09
CA SER A 40 3.82 14.42 -11.49
C SER A 40 2.43 14.29 -10.83
N GLY A 41 2.38 13.83 -9.58
CA GLY A 41 1.14 13.60 -8.83
C GLY A 41 0.42 12.29 -9.12
N MET A 42 0.96 11.44 -10.01
CA MET A 42 0.41 10.12 -10.32
C MET A 42 1.16 9.01 -9.59
N CYS A 43 0.42 8.04 -9.05
CA CYS A 43 1.01 6.83 -8.48
C CYS A 43 1.60 5.94 -9.58
N ASN A 44 2.86 5.55 -9.43
CA ASN A 44 3.50 4.57 -10.29
C ASN A 44 3.18 3.15 -9.80
N ALA A 45 3.07 2.18 -10.71
CA ALA A 45 2.88 0.77 -10.37
C ALA A 45 4.22 0.02 -10.14
N ASP A 46 5.26 0.76 -9.73
CA ASP A 46 6.64 0.31 -9.51
C ASP A 46 6.89 -0.22 -8.09
N GLY A 47 5.86 -0.22 -7.25
CA GLY A 47 5.89 -0.80 -5.91
C GLY A 47 6.06 -2.31 -5.90
N ALA A 48 6.56 -2.81 -4.75
CA ALA A 48 6.59 -4.23 -4.43
C ALA A 48 5.17 -4.79 -4.47
N THR A 49 5.02 -5.99 -5.01
CA THR A 49 3.73 -6.69 -4.99
C THR A 49 3.57 -7.27 -3.59
N GLU A 50 2.44 -6.99 -2.97
CA GLU A 50 2.07 -7.57 -1.67
C GLU A 50 0.96 -8.57 -1.96
N ASP A 51 1.28 -9.87 -1.98
CA ASP A 51 0.31 -10.91 -2.29
C ASP A 51 -0.42 -11.36 -1.02
N ASP A 52 -1.75 -11.38 -1.05
CA ASP A 52 -2.60 -11.48 0.12
C ASP A 52 -3.25 -12.85 0.34
N ASP A 53 -2.54 -13.94 0.02
CA ASP A 53 -2.91 -15.30 0.49
C ASP A 53 -1.89 -15.96 1.44
N ALA A 54 -0.69 -15.40 1.60
CA ALA A 54 0.31 -15.90 2.54
C ALA A 54 1.05 -14.75 3.23
N SER A 55 0.76 -14.54 4.52
CA SER A 55 1.77 -13.95 5.42
C SER A 55 2.92 -14.94 5.60
N ASP A 56 3.73 -15.13 4.57
CA ASP A 56 5.03 -15.76 4.73
C ASP A 56 6.09 -14.69 5.01
N GLY A 57 7.21 -15.09 5.60
CA GLY A 57 8.31 -14.18 5.92
C GLY A 57 9.12 -13.74 4.69
N GLY A 58 8.56 -13.86 3.48
CA GLY A 58 9.21 -13.58 2.20
C GLY A 58 9.35 -12.08 1.89
N GLU A 59 8.58 -11.22 2.57
CA GLU A 59 8.62 -9.78 2.32
C GLU A 59 9.84 -9.13 3.01
N ALA A 60 10.96 -9.10 2.27
CA ALA A 60 12.25 -8.61 2.75
C ALA A 60 12.34 -7.08 2.82
N ASP A 61 11.40 -6.35 2.19
CA ASP A 61 11.45 -4.90 2.06
C ASP A 61 10.77 -4.14 3.22
N GLY A 62 10.21 -4.88 4.19
CA GLY A 62 9.58 -4.34 5.39
C GLY A 62 8.21 -3.71 5.16
N ALA A 63 7.59 -3.95 4.00
CA ALA A 63 6.18 -3.67 3.78
C ALA A 63 5.35 -4.96 3.76
N THR A 64 4.06 -4.82 4.03
CA THR A 64 3.08 -5.91 3.91
C THR A 64 1.76 -5.35 3.42
N GLY A 65 0.98 -6.15 2.70
CA GLY A 65 -0.37 -5.83 2.23
C GLY A 65 -1.36 -6.97 2.51
N SER A 66 -2.61 -6.65 2.78
CA SER A 66 -3.67 -7.66 2.95
C SER A 66 -5.07 -7.12 2.66
N PHE A 67 -5.97 -8.01 2.23
CA PHE A 67 -7.41 -7.76 2.18
C PHE A 67 -8.15 -8.69 3.14
N ALA A 68 -8.89 -8.12 4.09
CA ALA A 68 -9.72 -8.90 5.00
C ALA A 68 -11.00 -8.14 5.37
N GLY A 69 -12.15 -8.82 5.30
CA GLY A 69 -13.43 -8.25 5.74
C GLY A 69 -13.83 -6.96 4.99
N GLY A 70 -13.45 -6.81 3.72
CA GLY A 70 -13.71 -5.59 2.95
C GLY A 70 -12.71 -4.46 3.18
N VAL A 71 -11.65 -4.69 3.97
CA VAL A 71 -10.64 -3.68 4.30
C VAL A 71 -9.30 -4.07 3.69
N ILE A 72 -8.70 -3.14 2.95
CA ILE A 72 -7.31 -3.20 2.53
C ILE A 72 -6.44 -2.65 3.66
N SER A 73 -5.40 -3.37 4.05
CA SER A 73 -4.40 -2.93 5.03
C SER A 73 -3.01 -3.01 4.41
N VAL A 74 -2.23 -1.93 4.50
CA VAL A 74 -0.83 -1.87 4.08
C VAL A 74 0.03 -1.36 5.23
N ALA A 75 1.07 -2.09 5.59
CA ALA A 75 2.07 -1.63 6.55
C ALA A 75 3.37 -1.28 5.83
N ILE A 76 4.04 -0.21 6.26
CA ILE A 76 5.34 0.21 5.74
C ILE A 76 6.25 0.51 6.93
N ALA A 77 7.41 -0.17 7.00
CA ALA A 77 8.35 -0.01 8.10
C ALA A 77 8.79 1.44 8.31
N ALA A 78 9.10 2.17 7.24
CA ALA A 78 9.43 3.58 7.32
C ALA A 78 9.23 4.36 6.01
N ILE A 79 8.93 5.66 6.15
CA ILE A 79 9.05 6.65 5.08
C ILE A 79 10.08 7.69 5.53
N ALA A 80 11.22 7.76 4.85
CA ALA A 80 12.27 8.71 5.15
C ALA A 80 11.80 10.17 5.02
N ALA A 81 12.49 11.09 5.69
CA ALA A 81 12.21 12.52 5.61
C ALA A 81 12.18 13.02 4.15
N GLY A 82 11.16 13.78 3.80
CA GLY A 82 10.97 14.33 2.45
C GLY A 82 10.55 13.31 1.38
N GLN A 83 10.36 12.03 1.72
CA GLN A 83 9.99 11.00 0.76
C GLN A 83 8.47 10.82 0.64
N THR A 84 8.08 10.25 -0.49
CA THR A 84 6.71 9.83 -0.77
C THR A 84 6.68 8.36 -1.15
N ARG A 85 5.69 7.62 -0.66
CA ARG A 85 5.40 6.23 -1.01
C ARG A 85 3.94 6.08 -1.38
N THR A 86 3.62 5.00 -2.09
CA THR A 86 2.24 4.71 -2.50
C THR A 86 1.77 3.35 -2.01
N ALA A 87 0.45 3.24 -1.85
CA ALA A 87 -0.27 1.98 -1.78
C ALA A 87 -1.25 1.92 -2.95
N LEU A 88 -1.23 0.83 -3.69
CA LEU A 88 -2.06 0.57 -4.86
C LEU A 88 -2.80 -0.74 -4.66
N PHE A 89 -4.03 -0.79 -5.14
CA PHE A 89 -4.85 -1.99 -5.25
C PHE A 89 -5.87 -1.76 -6.35
N ARG A 90 -6.50 -2.83 -6.84
CA ARG A 90 -7.55 -2.77 -7.85
C ARG A 90 -8.85 -3.34 -7.30
N THR A 91 -9.95 -2.77 -7.77
CA THR A 91 -11.30 -3.28 -7.57
C THR A 91 -12.05 -3.26 -8.89
N THR A 92 -13.08 -4.08 -9.01
CA THR A 92 -14.11 -3.97 -10.04
C THR A 92 -15.38 -3.39 -9.42
N ILE A 93 -16.19 -2.72 -10.24
CA ILE A 93 -17.56 -2.32 -9.87
C ILE A 93 -18.47 -3.47 -10.31
N ASP A 94 -19.42 -3.82 -9.45
CA ASP A 94 -20.43 -4.85 -9.73
C ASP A 94 -21.47 -4.41 -10.77
#